data_AF-A0A7V8QNQ1-F1
#
_entry.id   AF-A0A7V8QNQ1-F1
#
_cell.length_a   1.000
_cell.length_b   1.000
_cell.length_c   1.000
_cell.angle_alpha   90.00
_cell.angle_beta   90.00
_cell.angle_gamma   90.00
#
_symmetry.space_group_name_H-M   'P 1'
#
loop_
_entity.id
_entity.type
_entity.pdbx_description
1 polymer ?
#
loop_
_entity_poly.entity_id
_entity_poly.type
_entity_poly.pdbx_seq_one_letter_code
_entity_poly.pdbx_strand_id
1 'polypeptide(L)'
;MEKQLNKSSDVFTSEEENFLNWNEVQAAFQKTFGTEVHTSWLKNITLLKEYNNYLLLSVPTRFIRDWIVSRYLDKILEQVKLFKLSLNRIEFEISEDSLAKTSDEFKINDINKITEIKDSILNYNRLNPNLNFENFVAGKSNQVALASSQKICEQLSRYNPLYIYGGVGLGKTHLLNAIGLKLQSENNVMFISAERFMYHFIKSIKKNDMVNFKDFFRKSSVFIIDDIQFIRGKEGLQEEFFHTFNSLIEKSSQIVISADRPPMKLDRVQERIKSRLSGGLIIDIDNPDVELKIKIIKKKIEETQNNFKENCNISEEVINFIANESKTNVRELIGVLNRVIAFSRIHKKILNISDCKNILKDVFNQVKIVTVDKIQNTVSNFYSITLAEMLSQRRSRPLARPRQIAMYLAKKMTTRSLPEIGRRFANRDHTTVIHAVKTITRLSEKDEEMKTNIAQIKSLLLEENI
;
A
#
# COMPACT_ATOMS: atom_id res chain seq x y z
N MET A 1 -16.91 -17.14 55.87
CA MET A 1 -15.86 -17.97 55.25
C MET A 1 -16.50 -18.64 54.04
N GLU A 2 -16.57 -17.93 52.91
CA GLU A 2 -17.10 -18.47 51.65
C GLU A 2 -16.18 -18.02 50.53
N LYS A 3 -15.61 -19.01 49.85
CA LYS A 3 -14.60 -18.87 48.80
C LYS A 3 -15.27 -18.33 47.53
N GLN A 4 -14.73 -17.22 47.04
CA GLN A 4 -15.03 -16.68 45.71
C GLN A 4 -14.58 -17.65 44.61
N LEU A 5 -15.52 -18.02 43.74
CA LEU A 5 -15.26 -18.58 42.42
C LEU A 5 -15.05 -17.41 41.44
N ASN A 6 -13.79 -17.01 41.23
CA ASN A 6 -13.42 -16.19 40.08
C ASN A 6 -13.10 -17.13 38.90
N LYS A 7 -13.98 -17.14 37.90
CA LYS A 7 -13.63 -17.60 36.54
C LYS A 7 -12.70 -16.55 35.92
N SER A 8 -11.41 -16.83 35.89
CA SER A 8 -10.44 -16.11 35.07
C SER A 8 -10.79 -16.33 33.59
N SER A 9 -10.94 -15.22 32.87
CA SER A 9 -10.92 -15.20 31.42
C SER A 9 -9.50 -15.57 30.95
N ASP A 10 -9.34 -16.77 30.41
CA ASP A 10 -8.12 -17.17 29.70
C ASP A 10 -7.96 -16.30 28.45
N VAL A 11 -7.18 -15.24 28.61
CA VAL A 11 -6.51 -14.60 27.49
C VAL A 11 -5.50 -15.62 27.02
N PHE A 12 -5.68 -16.20 25.82
CA PHE A 12 -4.63 -16.92 25.12
C PHE A 12 -3.51 -15.92 24.80
N THR A 13 -2.66 -15.62 25.77
CA THR A 13 -1.32 -15.09 25.51
C THR A 13 -0.56 -16.22 24.84
N SER A 14 -0.29 -16.09 23.55
CA SER A 14 0.67 -16.96 22.87
C SER A 14 1.99 -16.85 23.61
N GLU A 15 2.36 -17.89 24.33
CA GLU A 15 3.64 -17.98 25.04
C GLU A 15 4.77 -17.91 24.02
N GLU A 16 5.83 -17.20 24.39
CA GLU A 16 7.04 -17.09 23.57
C GLU A 16 7.80 -18.41 23.68
N GLU A 17 8.02 -19.07 22.55
CA GLU A 17 8.75 -20.34 22.45
C GLU A 17 10.19 -20.06 21.97
N ASN A 18 11.12 -20.99 22.21
CA ASN A 18 12.51 -20.90 21.73
C ASN A 18 12.93 -22.25 21.15
N PHE A 19 12.21 -22.72 20.13
CA PHE A 19 12.43 -24.04 19.53
C PHE A 19 13.25 -23.96 18.24
N LEU A 20 13.20 -22.82 17.52
CA LEU A 20 13.90 -22.64 16.26
C LEU A 20 15.37 -22.25 16.45
N ASN A 21 16.27 -23.11 15.97
CA ASN A 21 17.66 -22.73 15.78
C ASN A 21 17.81 -21.82 14.55
N TRP A 22 17.84 -20.51 14.76
CA TRP A 22 17.89 -19.53 13.67
C TRP A 22 19.11 -19.69 12.75
N ASN A 23 20.22 -20.21 13.26
CA ASN A 23 21.42 -20.47 12.44
C ASN A 23 21.20 -21.56 11.40
N GLU A 24 20.41 -22.59 11.75
CA GLU A 24 20.03 -23.66 10.81
C GLU A 24 19.05 -23.16 9.75
N VAL A 25 18.11 -22.29 10.14
CA VAL A 25 17.17 -21.63 9.22
C VAL A 25 17.92 -20.73 8.23
N GLN A 26 18.91 -19.95 8.70
CA GLN A 26 19.79 -19.15 7.84
C GLN A 26 20.60 -20.04 6.88
N ALA A 27 21.16 -21.16 7.34
CA ALA A 27 21.86 -22.11 6.48
C ALA A 27 20.92 -22.73 5.42
N ALA A 28 19.67 -23.01 5.77
CA ALA A 28 18.65 -23.46 4.81
C ALA A 28 18.28 -22.37 3.80
N PHE A 29 18.15 -21.10 4.23
CA PHE A 29 17.95 -19.99 3.31
C PHE A 29 19.11 -19.87 2.31
N GLN A 30 20.35 -20.04 2.76
CA GLN A 30 21.52 -20.04 1.89
C GLN A 30 21.48 -21.15 0.84
N LYS A 31 21.03 -22.36 1.20
CA LYS A 31 20.87 -23.48 0.27
C LYS A 31 19.73 -23.26 -0.74
N THR A 32 18.60 -22.72 -0.29
CA THR A 32 17.38 -22.63 -1.11
C THR A 32 17.35 -21.38 -2.00
N PHE A 33 17.76 -20.22 -1.48
CA PHE A 33 17.75 -18.96 -2.23
C PHE A 33 19.06 -18.68 -2.96
N GLY A 34 20.09 -19.48 -2.69
CA GLY A 34 21.44 -19.27 -3.19
C GLY A 34 22.24 -18.31 -2.31
N THR A 35 23.55 -18.46 -2.37
CA THR A 35 24.51 -17.73 -1.52
C THR A 35 24.42 -16.21 -1.69
N GLU A 36 24.17 -15.73 -2.91
CA GLU A 36 24.11 -14.30 -3.25
C GLU A 36 22.85 -13.58 -2.73
N VAL A 37 21.68 -14.22 -2.85
CA VAL A 37 20.41 -13.69 -2.32
C VAL A 37 20.45 -13.69 -0.80
N HIS A 38 21.01 -14.75 -0.23
CA HIS A 38 21.20 -14.88 1.21
C HIS A 38 22.06 -13.74 1.76
N THR A 39 23.28 -13.52 1.26
CA THR A 39 24.15 -12.43 1.75
C THR A 39 23.57 -11.04 1.54
N SER A 40 22.86 -10.81 0.43
CA SER A 40 22.37 -9.47 0.08
C SER A 40 21.10 -9.06 0.83
N TRP A 41 20.25 -10.03 1.19
CA TRP A 41 18.88 -9.73 1.64
C TRP A 41 18.44 -10.52 2.87
N LEU A 42 18.86 -11.79 3.01
CA LEU A 42 18.33 -12.69 4.05
C LEU A 42 19.25 -12.83 5.28
N LYS A 43 20.55 -12.59 5.11
CA LYS A 43 21.58 -12.68 6.15
C LYS A 43 21.33 -11.73 7.32
N ASN A 44 20.80 -10.54 7.00
CA ASN A 44 20.53 -9.50 7.99
C ASN A 44 19.15 -9.64 8.63
N ILE A 45 18.42 -10.72 8.34
CA ILE A 45 17.17 -11.05 9.03
C ILE A 45 17.53 -11.75 10.34
N THR A 46 17.05 -11.22 11.46
CA THR A 46 17.25 -11.83 12.78
C THR A 46 15.91 -12.24 13.37
N LEU A 47 15.87 -13.38 14.06
CA LEU A 47 14.70 -13.79 14.82
C LEU A 47 14.63 -12.95 16.11
N LEU A 48 13.52 -12.25 16.33
CA LEU A 48 13.26 -11.54 17.59
C LEU A 48 12.46 -12.41 18.55
N LYS A 49 11.33 -12.93 18.08
CA LYS A 49 10.42 -13.74 18.88
C LYS A 49 9.81 -14.85 18.06
N GLU A 50 9.69 -16.01 18.67
CA GLU A 50 8.96 -17.14 18.14
C GLU A 50 7.67 -17.35 18.96
N TYR A 51 6.56 -17.54 18.26
CA TYR A 51 5.27 -17.92 18.83
C TYR A 51 4.78 -19.20 18.16
N ASN A 52 3.75 -19.84 18.71
CA ASN A 52 3.25 -21.13 18.20
C ASN A 52 2.84 -21.06 16.72
N ASN A 53 2.25 -19.93 16.30
CA ASN A 53 1.68 -19.78 14.95
C ASN A 53 2.36 -18.72 14.07
N TYR A 54 3.31 -17.93 14.60
CA TYR A 54 3.98 -16.90 13.82
C TYR A 54 5.39 -16.57 14.34
N LEU A 55 6.22 -16.00 13.46
CA LEU A 55 7.54 -15.46 13.82
C LEU A 55 7.57 -13.95 13.71
N LEU A 56 8.27 -13.31 14.64
CA LEU A 56 8.64 -11.91 14.57
C LEU A 56 10.12 -11.81 14.19
N LEU A 57 10.38 -11.27 13.00
CA LEU A 57 11.73 -11.11 12.44
C LEU A 57 12.11 -9.63 12.42
N SER A 58 13.38 -9.32 12.71
CA SER A 58 13.90 -7.96 12.54
C SER A 58 14.63 -7.82 11.20
N VAL A 59 14.46 -6.64 10.60
CA VAL A 59 15.21 -6.22 9.41
C VAL A 59 15.74 -4.80 9.57
N PRO A 60 16.87 -4.46 8.92
CA PRO A 60 17.57 -3.19 9.17
C PRO A 60 16.79 -1.96 8.71
N THR A 61 15.95 -2.11 7.68
CA THR A 61 15.22 -0.99 7.08
C THR A 61 13.83 -1.43 6.61
N ARG A 62 12.90 -0.48 6.56
CA ARG A 62 11.57 -0.66 5.92
C ARG A 62 11.68 -1.12 4.47
N PHE A 63 12.72 -0.69 3.76
CA PHE A 63 12.98 -1.09 2.39
C PHE A 63 13.25 -2.59 2.27
N ILE A 64 14.16 -3.12 3.10
CA ILE A 64 14.48 -4.55 3.11
C ILE A 64 13.24 -5.37 3.47
N ARG A 65 12.46 -4.90 4.45
CA ARG A 65 11.15 -5.49 4.78
C ARG A 65 10.25 -5.59 3.55
N ASP A 66 9.96 -4.46 2.90
CA ASP A 66 8.97 -4.40 1.82
C ASP A 66 9.44 -5.18 0.59
N TRP A 67 10.75 -5.25 0.35
CA TRP A 67 11.35 -6.06 -0.70
C TRP A 67 11.26 -7.56 -0.42
N ILE A 68 11.58 -7.99 0.80
CA ILE A 68 11.43 -9.40 1.22
C ILE A 68 9.95 -9.79 1.18
N VAL A 69 9.07 -8.94 1.71
CA VAL A 69 7.62 -9.16 1.75
C VAL A 69 7.05 -9.35 0.35
N SER A 70 7.43 -8.51 -0.60
CA SER A 70 6.88 -8.55 -1.96
C SER A 70 7.39 -9.69 -2.83
N ARG A 71 8.57 -10.26 -2.53
CA ARG A 71 9.26 -11.16 -3.47
C ARG A 71 9.65 -12.52 -2.89
N TYR A 72 9.86 -12.63 -1.58
CA TYR A 72 10.38 -13.83 -0.95
C TYR A 72 9.56 -14.33 0.23
N LEU A 73 8.56 -13.58 0.71
CA LEU A 73 7.77 -13.94 1.90
C LEU A 73 7.20 -15.34 1.85
N ASP A 74 6.52 -15.68 0.75
CA ASP A 74 5.85 -16.97 0.60
C ASP A 74 6.86 -18.12 0.66
N LYS A 75 8.00 -17.97 -0.02
CA LYS A 75 9.08 -18.95 -0.01
C LYS A 75 9.79 -19.03 1.34
N ILE A 76 9.98 -17.90 2.03
CA ILE A 76 10.57 -17.88 3.38
C ILE A 76 9.64 -18.62 4.34
N LEU A 77 8.33 -18.39 4.25
CA LEU A 77 7.33 -19.09 5.05
C LEU A 77 7.34 -20.60 4.78
N GLU A 78 7.44 -21.02 3.51
CA GLU A 78 7.59 -22.44 3.14
C GLU A 78 8.85 -23.07 3.75
N GLN A 79 9.98 -22.37 3.70
CA GLN A 79 11.24 -22.87 4.27
C GLN A 79 11.21 -22.94 5.79
N VAL A 80 10.62 -21.94 6.44
CA VAL A 80 10.45 -21.92 7.90
C VAL A 80 9.49 -23.04 8.37
N LYS A 81 8.47 -23.37 7.58
CA LYS A 81 7.55 -24.49 7.86
C LYS A 81 8.22 -25.86 7.88
N LEU A 82 9.36 -26.04 7.21
CA LEU A 82 10.14 -27.28 7.27
C LEU A 82 10.70 -27.54 8.67
N PHE A 83 10.95 -26.48 9.44
CA PHE A 83 11.43 -26.57 10.82
C PHE A 83 10.28 -26.64 11.83
N LYS A 84 9.16 -25.94 11.56
CA LYS A 84 7.98 -25.94 12.43
C LYS A 84 6.69 -25.78 11.64
N LEU A 85 5.93 -26.86 11.54
CA LEU A 85 4.70 -26.93 10.73
C LEU A 85 3.57 -26.01 11.21
N SER A 86 3.55 -25.62 12.49
CA SER A 86 2.51 -24.76 13.06
C SER A 86 2.63 -23.29 12.65
N LEU A 87 3.77 -22.87 12.07
CA LEU A 87 4.00 -21.49 11.67
C LEU A 87 3.25 -21.14 10.39
N ASN A 88 2.33 -20.18 10.47
CA ASN A 88 1.51 -19.76 9.33
C ASN A 88 1.67 -18.29 8.96
N ARG A 89 2.47 -17.54 9.71
CA ARG A 89 2.64 -16.10 9.51
C ARG A 89 4.04 -15.64 9.91
N ILE A 90 4.56 -14.66 9.18
CA ILE A 90 5.81 -13.96 9.51
C ILE A 90 5.47 -12.48 9.61
N GLU A 91 5.87 -11.86 10.71
CA GLU A 91 5.81 -10.44 10.94
C GLU A 91 7.22 -9.84 10.96
N PHE A 92 7.34 -8.59 10.57
CA PHE A 92 8.61 -7.88 10.53
C PHE A 92 8.59 -6.64 11.40
N GLU A 93 9.60 -6.51 12.24
CA GLU A 93 9.92 -5.31 13.00
C GLU A 93 11.18 -4.65 12.41
N ILE A 94 11.25 -3.32 12.47
CA ILE A 94 12.42 -2.58 11.99
C ILE A 94 13.31 -2.34 13.19
N SER A 95 14.53 -2.89 13.17
CA SER A 95 15.54 -2.66 14.18
C SER A 95 16.81 -2.12 13.53
N GLU A 96 17.12 -0.86 13.84
CA GLU A 96 18.34 -0.18 13.36
C GLU A 96 19.61 -0.70 14.06
N ASP A 97 19.47 -1.48 15.15
CA ASP A 97 20.58 -2.01 15.96
C ASP A 97 21.41 -3.08 15.23
N SER A 98 20.91 -3.63 14.11
CA SER A 98 21.65 -4.64 13.33
C SER A 98 22.85 -4.07 12.56
N LEU A 99 23.00 -2.74 12.48
CA LEU A 99 24.19 -2.08 11.92
C LEU A 99 25.35 -1.99 12.93
N ALA A 100 25.09 -2.21 14.23
CA ALA A 100 26.05 -1.94 15.30
C ALA A 100 26.87 -3.15 15.79
N LYS A 101 26.63 -4.37 15.28
CA LYS A 101 27.29 -5.61 15.76
C LYS A 101 28.22 -6.32 14.76
N THR A 102 28.55 -5.71 13.63
CA THR A 102 29.65 -6.15 12.78
C THR A 102 30.66 -5.02 12.62
N SER A 103 31.32 -4.69 13.74
CA SER A 103 32.59 -3.99 13.77
C SER A 103 33.73 -5.01 13.68
N ASP A 104 33.76 -5.75 12.58
CA ASP A 104 34.94 -6.48 12.14
C ASP A 104 35.05 -6.28 10.63
N GLU A 105 36.25 -5.87 10.24
CA GLU A 105 36.69 -5.48 8.91
C GLU A 105 36.08 -6.37 7.81
N PHE A 106 35.23 -5.79 6.97
CA PHE A 106 34.92 -6.37 5.67
C PHE A 106 36.22 -6.37 4.85
N LYS A 107 37.00 -7.46 4.92
CA LYS A 107 38.14 -7.66 4.02
C LYS A 107 37.64 -7.65 2.57
N ILE A 108 38.16 -6.68 1.84
CA ILE A 108 37.70 -6.15 0.54
C ILE A 108 37.95 -7.10 -0.65
N ASN A 109 38.51 -8.29 -0.44
CA ASN A 109 39.08 -9.08 -1.54
C ASN A 109 38.21 -10.22 -2.11
N ASP A 110 37.13 -10.65 -1.45
CA ASP A 110 36.32 -11.79 -1.93
C ASP A 110 35.08 -11.39 -2.78
N ILE A 111 34.88 -10.10 -3.05
CA ILE A 111 33.89 -9.61 -4.02
C ILE A 111 34.37 -9.84 -5.48
N ASN A 112 35.64 -10.16 -5.67
CA ASN A 112 36.25 -10.40 -7.00
C ASN A 112 35.92 -11.76 -7.63
N LYS A 113 35.00 -12.54 -7.03
CA LYS A 113 34.46 -13.77 -7.64
C LYS A 113 32.93 -13.76 -7.69
N ILE A 114 32.34 -12.59 -7.97
CA ILE A 114 31.01 -12.55 -8.58
C ILE A 114 31.18 -13.19 -9.95
N THR A 115 30.79 -14.46 -10.09
CA THR A 115 30.52 -15.03 -11.40
C THR A 115 29.57 -14.07 -12.09
N GLU A 116 30.00 -13.53 -13.22
CA GLU A 116 29.14 -12.77 -14.11
C GLU A 116 27.93 -13.63 -14.43
N ILE A 117 26.83 -13.46 -13.67
CA ILE A 117 25.50 -13.61 -14.25
C ILE A 117 25.60 -12.71 -15.45
N LYS A 118 25.65 -13.28 -16.66
CA LYS A 118 25.66 -12.53 -17.91
C LYS A 118 24.54 -11.49 -17.80
N ASP A 119 24.95 -10.29 -17.41
CA ASP A 119 24.10 -9.14 -17.14
C ASP A 119 23.71 -8.66 -18.54
N SER A 120 22.81 -9.42 -19.17
CA SER A 120 21.99 -8.83 -20.21
C SER A 120 21.04 -7.90 -19.47
N ILE A 121 21.50 -6.65 -19.40
CA ILE A 121 20.78 -5.43 -19.07
C ILE A 121 19.35 -5.39 -19.68
N LEU A 122 19.10 -6.20 -20.71
CA LEU A 122 17.80 -6.55 -21.33
C LEU A 122 16.77 -7.22 -20.39
N ASN A 123 17.16 -7.81 -19.25
CA ASN A 123 16.21 -8.46 -18.34
C ASN A 123 15.40 -7.50 -17.46
N TYR A 124 15.77 -6.21 -17.41
CA TYR A 124 15.16 -5.23 -16.52
C TYR A 124 14.13 -4.31 -17.21
N ASN A 125 14.16 -4.26 -18.55
CA ASN A 125 13.16 -3.64 -19.44
C ASN A 125 12.04 -4.63 -19.83
N ARG A 126 11.61 -5.50 -18.92
CA ARG A 126 10.55 -6.46 -19.24
C ARG A 126 9.19 -5.78 -19.16
N LEU A 127 8.80 -5.19 -20.29
CA LEU A 127 7.43 -4.80 -20.56
C LEU A 127 6.56 -6.07 -20.51
N ASN A 128 5.44 -5.99 -19.80
CA ASN A 128 4.51 -7.10 -19.69
C ASN A 128 3.61 -7.13 -20.94
N PRO A 129 3.65 -8.18 -21.78
CA PRO A 129 2.84 -8.24 -23.00
C PRO A 129 1.33 -8.11 -22.77
N ASN A 130 0.85 -8.46 -21.57
CA ASN A 130 -0.57 -8.36 -21.22
C ASN A 130 -1.03 -6.91 -20.95
N LEU A 131 -0.10 -5.99 -20.65
CA LEU A 131 -0.39 -4.58 -20.39
C LEU A 131 -0.24 -3.76 -21.68
N ASN A 132 -1.05 -4.07 -22.68
CA ASN A 132 -1.07 -3.42 -24.00
C ASN A 132 -2.35 -2.57 -24.18
N PHE A 133 -2.44 -1.81 -25.28
CA PHE A 133 -3.61 -0.95 -25.54
C PHE A 133 -4.91 -1.73 -25.78
N GLU A 134 -4.84 -2.94 -26.34
CA GLU A 134 -6.01 -3.78 -26.64
C GLU A 134 -6.69 -4.30 -25.37
N ASN A 135 -5.89 -4.61 -24.35
CA ASN A 135 -6.38 -5.04 -23.04
C ASN A 135 -6.74 -3.85 -22.12
N PHE A 136 -6.50 -2.61 -22.54
CA PHE A 136 -6.89 -1.44 -21.76
C PHE A 136 -8.34 -1.06 -22.02
N VAL A 137 -9.20 -1.20 -21.02
CA VAL A 137 -10.63 -0.88 -21.14
C VAL A 137 -10.86 0.62 -20.99
N ALA A 138 -11.39 1.25 -22.04
CA ALA A 138 -11.68 2.67 -22.09
C ALA A 138 -13.05 3.00 -21.46
N GLY A 139 -13.11 4.14 -20.76
CA GLY A 139 -14.33 4.77 -20.28
C GLY A 139 -14.10 6.26 -20.01
N LYS A 140 -15.13 6.97 -19.56
CA LYS A 140 -15.09 8.44 -19.43
C LYS A 140 -13.93 8.94 -18.57
N SER A 141 -13.57 8.20 -17.51
CA SER A 141 -12.53 8.58 -16.54
C SER A 141 -11.09 8.41 -17.04
N ASN A 142 -10.86 7.68 -18.15
CA ASN A 142 -9.52 7.34 -18.63
C ASN A 142 -9.34 7.52 -20.16
N GLN A 143 -10.38 7.93 -20.88
CA GLN A 143 -10.37 8.06 -22.34
C GLN A 143 -9.33 9.07 -22.83
N VAL A 144 -9.19 10.22 -22.15
CA VAL A 144 -8.21 11.25 -22.52
C VAL A 144 -6.78 10.74 -22.37
N ALA A 145 -6.50 10.02 -21.28
CA ALA A 145 -5.20 9.40 -21.03
C ALA A 145 -4.87 8.33 -22.07
N LEU A 146 -5.84 7.48 -22.43
CA LEU A 146 -5.68 6.49 -23.49
C LEU A 146 -5.39 7.14 -24.85
N ALA A 147 -6.23 8.09 -25.27
CA ALA A 147 -6.11 8.76 -26.57
C ALA A 147 -4.77 9.50 -26.70
N SER A 148 -4.34 10.18 -25.63
CA SER A 148 -3.05 10.89 -25.62
C SER A 148 -1.87 9.94 -25.63
N SER A 149 -1.98 8.80 -24.92
CA SER A 149 -0.95 7.75 -24.94
C SER A 149 -0.77 7.17 -26.35
N GLN A 150 -1.87 6.90 -27.05
CA GLN A 150 -1.85 6.46 -28.45
C GLN A 150 -1.28 7.55 -29.36
N LYS A 151 -1.64 8.82 -29.15
CA LYS A 151 -1.19 9.93 -30.00
C LYS A 151 0.33 10.14 -29.96
N ILE A 152 0.94 9.93 -28.80
CA ILE A 152 2.40 10.00 -28.64
C ILE A 152 3.11 8.86 -29.35
N CYS A 153 2.48 7.68 -29.43
CA CYS A 153 3.03 6.58 -30.22
C CYS A 153 3.04 6.88 -31.73
N GLU A 154 2.13 7.73 -32.23
CA GLU A 154 2.12 8.18 -33.62
C GLU A 154 3.12 9.32 -33.89
N GLN A 155 3.26 10.24 -32.93
CA GLN A 155 4.07 11.45 -33.06
C GLN A 155 4.93 11.64 -31.81
N LEU A 156 6.13 11.06 -31.86
CA LEU A 156 7.14 11.23 -30.82
C LEU A 156 7.51 12.71 -30.66
N SER A 157 7.79 13.11 -29.42
CA SER A 157 8.39 14.38 -29.02
C SER A 157 7.52 15.63 -29.23
N ARG A 158 6.30 15.50 -29.80
CA ARG A 158 5.32 16.58 -29.90
C ARG A 158 4.78 17.04 -28.53
N TYR A 159 4.54 16.07 -27.64
CA TYR A 159 4.05 16.30 -26.28
C TYR A 159 5.07 15.72 -25.29
N ASN A 160 6.00 16.56 -24.83
CA ASN A 160 7.17 16.10 -24.08
C ASN A 160 7.46 17.01 -22.86
N PRO A 161 7.44 16.49 -21.61
CA PRO A 161 7.08 15.11 -21.24
C PRO A 161 5.56 14.86 -21.34
N LEU A 162 5.17 13.60 -21.49
CA LEU A 162 3.82 13.15 -21.12
C LEU A 162 3.81 12.83 -19.63
N TYR A 163 2.92 13.47 -18.90
CA TYR A 163 2.77 13.29 -17.46
C TYR A 163 1.37 12.77 -17.14
N ILE A 164 1.28 11.49 -16.76
CA ILE A 164 0.02 10.84 -16.39
C ILE A 164 -0.05 10.71 -14.88
N TYR A 165 -1.05 11.30 -14.24
CA TYR A 165 -1.24 11.16 -12.80
C TYR A 165 -2.62 10.65 -12.43
N GLY A 166 -2.73 10.14 -11.20
CA GLY A 166 -3.99 9.62 -10.67
C GLY A 166 -3.74 8.77 -9.44
N GLY A 167 -4.82 8.39 -8.76
CA GLY A 167 -4.78 7.51 -7.60
C GLY A 167 -4.13 6.14 -7.89
N VAL A 168 -3.94 5.37 -6.82
CA VAL A 168 -3.41 4.00 -6.90
C VAL A 168 -4.35 3.13 -7.74
N GLY A 169 -3.82 2.25 -8.58
CA GLY A 169 -4.63 1.25 -9.27
C GLY A 169 -5.60 1.81 -10.33
N LEU A 170 -5.30 2.94 -10.95
CA LEU A 170 -6.14 3.53 -12.03
C LEU A 170 -5.63 3.23 -13.45
N GLY A 171 -4.60 2.40 -13.60
CA GLY A 171 -4.10 1.99 -14.93
C GLY A 171 -2.92 2.80 -15.47
N LYS A 172 -2.29 3.68 -14.66
CA LYS A 172 -1.07 4.42 -15.03
C LYS A 172 0.04 3.51 -15.59
N THR A 173 0.47 2.54 -14.79
CA THR A 173 1.49 1.55 -15.18
C THR A 173 1.08 0.77 -16.44
N HIS A 174 -0.22 0.49 -16.63
CA HIS A 174 -0.71 -0.19 -17.83
C HIS A 174 -0.51 0.69 -19.07
N LEU A 175 -0.92 1.96 -19.03
CA LEU A 175 -0.73 2.89 -20.15
C LEU A 175 0.76 3.10 -20.47
N LEU A 176 1.60 3.30 -19.46
CA LEU A 176 3.05 3.46 -19.64
C LEU A 176 3.66 2.20 -20.28
N ASN A 177 3.26 1.01 -19.84
CA ASN A 177 3.73 -0.25 -20.43
C ASN A 177 3.21 -0.42 -21.87
N ALA A 178 1.97 -0.03 -22.16
CA ALA A 178 1.38 -0.11 -23.49
C ALA A 178 2.10 0.81 -24.49
N ILE A 179 2.46 2.02 -24.07
CA ILE A 179 3.32 2.93 -24.84
C ILE A 179 4.66 2.27 -25.13
N GLY A 180 5.29 1.69 -24.10
CA GLY A 180 6.56 1.00 -24.24
C GLY A 180 6.49 -0.16 -25.24
N LEU A 181 5.47 -1.02 -25.14
CA LEU A 181 5.27 -2.16 -26.04
C LEU A 181 5.06 -1.72 -27.48
N LYS A 182 4.32 -0.62 -27.69
CA LYS A 182 4.04 -0.12 -29.04
C LYS A 182 5.29 0.45 -29.70
N LEU A 183 6.20 1.04 -28.92
CA LEU A 183 7.39 1.73 -29.44
C LEU A 183 8.65 0.85 -29.48
N GLN A 184 8.70 -0.27 -28.73
CA GLN A 184 9.92 -1.07 -28.57
C GLN A 184 10.49 -1.68 -29.87
N SER A 185 9.66 -1.85 -30.92
CA SER A 185 10.10 -2.43 -32.19
C SER A 185 10.98 -1.48 -33.00
N GLU A 186 10.74 -0.18 -32.86
CA GLU A 186 11.39 0.88 -33.67
C GLU A 186 12.32 1.76 -32.83
N ASN A 187 12.22 1.70 -31.51
CA ASN A 187 12.88 2.60 -30.58
C ASN A 187 13.62 1.87 -29.47
N ASN A 188 14.69 2.49 -28.96
CA ASN A 188 15.35 2.05 -27.74
C ASN A 188 14.54 2.55 -26.53
N VAL A 189 13.54 1.75 -26.13
CA VAL A 189 12.64 2.02 -25.01
C VAL A 189 13.28 1.63 -23.68
N MET A 190 13.27 2.56 -22.74
CA MET A 190 13.64 2.34 -21.34
C MET A 190 12.39 2.47 -20.47
N PHE A 191 12.00 1.39 -19.79
CA PHE A 191 10.91 1.41 -18.82
C PHE A 191 11.45 1.10 -17.42
N ILE A 192 11.33 2.03 -16.50
CA ILE A 192 11.88 1.90 -15.14
C ILE A 192 10.97 2.54 -14.10
N SER A 193 10.93 2.01 -12.88
CA SER A 193 10.31 2.73 -11.75
C SER A 193 11.30 3.72 -11.14
N ALA A 194 10.82 4.81 -10.55
CA ALA A 194 11.69 5.74 -9.83
C ALA A 194 12.51 5.08 -8.71
N GLU A 195 11.98 4.04 -8.06
CA GLU A 195 12.70 3.24 -7.07
C GLU A 195 13.87 2.45 -7.70
N ARG A 196 13.67 1.87 -8.88
CA ARG A 196 14.74 1.16 -9.60
C ARG A 196 15.79 2.13 -10.12
N PHE A 197 15.39 3.28 -10.63
CA PHE A 197 16.32 4.34 -11.02
C PHE A 197 17.23 4.73 -9.84
N MET A 198 16.65 4.88 -8.64
CA MET A 198 17.42 5.09 -7.41
C MET A 198 18.37 3.92 -7.09
N TYR A 199 17.91 2.67 -7.19
CA TYR A 199 18.77 1.51 -6.96
C TYR A 199 20.02 1.54 -7.87
N HIS A 200 19.83 1.82 -9.16
CA HIS A 200 20.94 1.93 -10.12
C HIS A 200 21.87 3.10 -9.77
N PHE A 201 21.33 4.23 -9.33
CA PHE A 201 22.12 5.39 -8.92
C PHE A 201 22.99 5.09 -7.69
N ILE A 202 22.43 4.42 -6.68
CA ILE A 202 23.21 4.01 -5.49
C ILE A 202 24.28 2.98 -5.88
N LYS A 203 23.93 2.03 -6.77
CA LYS A 203 24.87 0.99 -7.26
C LYS A 203 26.03 1.62 -8.03
N SER A 204 25.79 2.63 -8.87
CA SER A 204 26.84 3.31 -9.63
C SER A 204 27.74 4.15 -8.75
N ILE A 205 27.22 4.83 -7.73
CA ILE A 205 28.05 5.53 -6.74
C ILE A 205 28.98 4.53 -6.03
N LYS A 206 28.43 3.40 -5.54
CA LYS A 206 29.23 2.39 -4.85
C LYS A 206 30.34 1.78 -5.71
N LYS A 207 30.11 1.66 -7.02
CA LYS A 207 31.07 1.12 -7.98
C LYS A 207 31.97 2.19 -8.62
N ASN A 208 31.83 3.47 -8.24
CA ASN A 208 32.44 4.61 -8.94
C ASN A 208 32.17 4.60 -10.47
N ASP A 209 31.01 4.12 -10.88
CA ASP A 209 30.64 3.89 -12.28
C ASP A 209 29.50 4.83 -12.74
N MET A 210 29.64 6.12 -12.42
CA MET A 210 28.62 7.13 -12.76
C MET A 210 28.54 7.42 -14.26
N VAL A 211 29.62 7.19 -15.01
CA VAL A 211 29.64 7.41 -16.46
C VAL A 211 28.73 6.40 -17.16
N ASN A 212 28.89 5.11 -16.88
CA ASN A 212 28.01 4.08 -17.46
C ASN A 212 26.55 4.25 -17.03
N PHE A 213 26.30 4.67 -15.78
CA PHE A 213 24.95 5.02 -15.33
C PHE A 213 24.32 6.10 -16.24
N LYS A 214 25.05 7.20 -16.48
CA LYS A 214 24.56 8.31 -17.31
C LYS A 214 24.32 7.87 -18.74
N ASP A 215 25.28 7.18 -19.34
CA ASP A 215 25.18 6.71 -20.73
C ASP A 215 24.03 5.72 -20.91
N PHE A 216 23.82 4.84 -19.93
CA PHE A 216 22.74 3.86 -19.95
C PHE A 216 21.36 4.51 -20.06
N PHE A 217 21.07 5.52 -19.23
CA PHE A 217 19.77 6.19 -19.25
C PHE A 217 19.64 7.20 -20.41
N ARG A 218 20.71 7.92 -20.73
CA ARG A 218 20.71 9.00 -21.74
C ARG A 218 20.81 8.51 -23.19
N LYS A 219 20.94 7.20 -23.43
CA LYS A 219 20.92 6.55 -24.75
C LYS A 219 19.50 6.16 -25.20
N SER A 220 18.51 6.22 -24.31
CA SER A 220 17.13 5.87 -24.67
C SER A 220 16.49 6.91 -25.58
N SER A 221 15.79 6.45 -26.63
CA SER A 221 14.97 7.34 -27.48
C SER A 221 13.58 7.54 -26.87
N VAL A 222 13.14 6.60 -26.03
CA VAL A 222 11.92 6.70 -25.23
C VAL A 222 12.25 6.36 -23.78
N PHE A 223 12.08 7.31 -22.87
CA PHE A 223 12.34 7.15 -21.44
C PHE A 223 11.04 7.19 -20.66
N ILE A 224 10.64 6.05 -20.10
CA ILE A 224 9.41 5.85 -19.35
C ILE A 224 9.76 5.63 -17.88
N ILE A 225 9.29 6.52 -17.01
CA ILE A 225 9.48 6.43 -15.57
C ILE A 225 8.15 6.33 -14.81
N ASP A 226 7.96 5.22 -14.10
CA ASP A 226 6.77 4.95 -13.30
C ASP A 226 6.97 5.43 -11.85
N ASP A 227 5.90 5.96 -11.25
CA ASP A 227 5.80 6.40 -9.86
C ASP A 227 6.89 7.41 -9.43
N ILE A 228 7.00 8.54 -10.13
CA ILE A 228 8.00 9.58 -9.86
C ILE A 228 7.96 10.13 -8.42
N GLN A 229 6.85 9.97 -7.70
CA GLN A 229 6.75 10.32 -6.28
C GLN A 229 7.78 9.65 -5.37
N PHE A 230 8.45 8.58 -5.80
CA PHE A 230 9.48 7.94 -4.99
C PHE A 230 10.82 8.71 -4.94
N ILE A 231 11.00 9.80 -5.69
CA ILE A 231 12.19 10.67 -5.61
C ILE A 231 12.13 11.70 -4.46
N ARG A 232 11.00 11.79 -3.76
CA ARG A 232 10.77 12.80 -2.70
C ARG A 232 11.82 12.72 -1.59
N GLY A 233 12.39 13.87 -1.23
CA GLY A 233 13.39 14.00 -0.17
C GLY A 233 14.77 13.38 -0.48
N LYS A 234 15.04 12.98 -1.73
CA LYS A 234 16.30 12.35 -2.16
C LYS A 234 17.08 13.31 -3.07
N GLU A 235 17.77 14.28 -2.48
CA GLU A 235 18.36 15.41 -3.22
C GLU A 235 19.33 14.97 -4.33
N GLY A 236 20.34 14.14 -4.03
CA GLY A 236 21.29 13.67 -5.04
C GLY A 236 20.63 12.90 -6.20
N LEU A 237 19.55 12.16 -5.93
CA LEU A 237 18.77 11.49 -6.97
C LEU A 237 18.00 12.49 -7.83
N GLN A 238 17.41 13.51 -7.21
CA GLN A 238 16.68 14.56 -7.90
C GLN A 238 17.59 15.35 -8.84
N GLU A 239 18.82 15.64 -8.42
CA GLU A 239 19.83 16.29 -9.27
C GLU A 239 20.16 15.45 -10.49
N GLU A 240 20.51 14.17 -10.30
CA GLU A 240 20.86 13.31 -11.43
C GLU A 240 19.66 13.05 -12.36
N PHE A 241 18.45 12.92 -11.81
CA PHE A 241 17.22 12.87 -12.60
C PHE A 241 17.02 14.14 -13.42
N PHE A 242 17.21 15.33 -12.84
CA PHE A 242 17.10 16.60 -13.54
C PHE A 242 18.07 16.71 -14.73
N HIS A 243 19.33 16.30 -14.53
CA HIS A 243 20.33 16.30 -15.60
C HIS A 243 20.01 15.27 -16.69
N THR A 244 19.57 14.07 -16.30
CA THR A 244 19.14 13.02 -17.25
C THR A 244 17.95 13.48 -18.07
N PHE A 245 16.94 14.09 -17.42
CA PHE A 245 15.77 14.65 -18.07
C PHE A 245 16.15 15.70 -19.13
N ASN A 246 16.97 16.69 -18.77
CA ASN A 246 17.36 17.75 -19.71
C ASN A 246 18.14 17.19 -20.90
N SER A 247 19.08 16.28 -20.65
CA SER A 247 19.85 15.65 -21.73
C SER A 247 18.97 14.86 -22.70
N LEU A 248 17.92 14.20 -22.22
CA LEU A 248 16.95 13.49 -23.06
C LEU A 248 16.06 14.46 -23.85
N ILE A 249 15.60 15.55 -23.24
CA ILE A 249 14.83 16.60 -23.94
C ILE A 249 15.66 17.23 -25.07
N GLU A 250 16.93 17.58 -24.81
CA GLU A 250 17.83 18.16 -25.82
C GLU A 250 18.06 17.24 -27.01
N LYS A 251 18.10 15.91 -26.77
CA LYS A 251 18.18 14.89 -27.82
C LYS A 251 16.85 14.60 -28.51
N SER A 252 15.78 15.32 -28.17
CA SER A 252 14.42 15.04 -28.64
C SER A 252 13.95 13.62 -28.34
N SER A 253 14.44 13.00 -27.25
CA SER A 253 13.92 11.71 -26.76
C SER A 253 12.54 11.93 -26.14
N GLN A 254 11.60 11.00 -26.36
CA GLN A 254 10.27 11.06 -25.74
C GLN A 254 10.37 10.68 -24.27
N ILE A 255 9.84 11.54 -23.38
CA ILE A 255 9.77 11.25 -21.94
C ILE A 255 8.32 11.01 -21.55
N VAL A 256 8.06 9.92 -20.82
CA VAL A 256 6.75 9.56 -20.27
C VAL A 256 6.89 9.30 -18.78
N ILE A 257 6.04 9.93 -17.98
CA ILE A 257 6.15 9.96 -16.52
C ILE A 257 4.80 9.63 -15.92
N SER A 258 4.78 8.78 -14.90
CA SER A 258 3.60 8.61 -14.06
C SER A 258 3.79 9.16 -12.64
N ALA A 259 2.69 9.54 -12.01
CA ALA A 259 2.66 9.97 -10.62
C ALA A 259 1.35 9.68 -9.88
N ASP A 260 1.37 9.78 -8.55
CA ASP A 260 0.17 9.73 -7.72
C ASP A 260 -0.61 11.05 -7.68
N ARG A 261 -0.05 12.15 -8.20
CA ARG A 261 -0.60 13.50 -8.11
C ARG A 261 -0.01 14.46 -9.16
N PRO A 262 -0.60 15.65 -9.37
CA PRO A 262 -0.05 16.66 -10.28
C PRO A 262 1.38 17.11 -9.90
N PRO A 263 2.19 17.61 -10.86
CA PRO A 263 3.57 18.00 -10.60
C PRO A 263 3.72 19.03 -9.47
N MET A 264 2.86 20.05 -9.44
CA MET A 264 2.89 21.12 -8.42
C MET A 264 2.60 20.62 -7.01
N LYS A 265 1.91 19.48 -6.87
CA LYS A 265 1.58 18.86 -5.57
C LYS A 265 2.62 17.84 -5.09
N LEU A 266 3.73 17.68 -5.81
CA LEU A 266 4.83 16.79 -5.40
C LEU A 266 5.61 17.38 -4.21
N ASP A 267 5.32 16.91 -3.01
CA ASP A 267 5.99 17.36 -1.79
C ASP A 267 7.48 16.98 -1.78
N ARG A 268 8.36 17.86 -1.30
CA ARG A 268 9.82 17.59 -1.18
C ARG A 268 10.49 17.18 -2.51
N VAL A 269 10.00 17.74 -3.62
CA VAL A 269 10.64 17.71 -4.94
C VAL A 269 11.08 19.12 -5.31
N GLN A 270 12.29 19.28 -5.85
CA GLN A 270 12.84 20.58 -6.27
C GLN A 270 11.93 21.28 -7.30
N GLU A 271 11.77 22.59 -7.16
CA GLU A 271 10.83 23.37 -7.98
C GLU A 271 11.15 23.34 -9.47
N ARG A 272 12.45 23.31 -9.81
CA ARG A 272 12.92 23.15 -11.19
C ARG A 272 12.46 21.85 -11.84
N ILE A 273 12.34 20.76 -11.08
CA ILE A 273 11.83 19.49 -11.60
C ILE A 273 10.33 19.61 -11.84
N LYS A 274 9.57 20.14 -10.87
CA LYS A 274 8.13 20.34 -11.03
C LYS A 274 7.79 21.22 -12.23
N SER A 275 8.56 22.28 -12.45
CA SER A 275 8.44 23.17 -13.61
C SER A 275 8.64 22.41 -14.92
N ARG A 276 9.71 21.60 -15.02
CA ARG A 276 9.98 20.75 -16.19
C ARG A 276 8.87 19.72 -16.46
N LEU A 277 8.38 19.08 -15.40
CA LEU A 277 7.26 18.13 -15.49
C LEU A 277 5.96 18.81 -15.94
N SER A 278 5.78 20.10 -15.62
CA SER A 278 4.58 20.85 -15.99
C SER A 278 4.63 21.49 -17.37
N GLY A 279 5.82 21.55 -17.99
CA GLY A 279 6.01 22.15 -19.31
C GLY A 279 5.52 21.28 -20.49
N GLY A 280 5.07 20.06 -20.22
CA GLY A 280 4.58 19.11 -21.23
C GLY A 280 3.06 18.91 -21.20
N LEU A 281 2.61 17.72 -21.62
CA LEU A 281 1.19 17.34 -21.59
C LEU A 281 0.87 16.64 -20.27
N ILE A 282 0.01 17.26 -19.46
CA ILE A 282 -0.41 16.77 -18.16
C ILE A 282 -1.82 16.19 -18.27
N ILE A 283 -2.01 14.96 -17.82
CA ILE A 283 -3.29 14.24 -17.90
C ILE A 283 -3.58 13.51 -16.60
N ASP A 284 -4.80 13.64 -16.10
CA ASP A 284 -5.34 12.83 -15.03
C ASP A 284 -6.00 11.54 -15.51
N ILE A 285 -6.04 10.58 -14.60
CA ILE A 285 -6.96 9.45 -14.64
C ILE A 285 -7.83 9.52 -13.39
N ASP A 286 -9.13 9.58 -13.61
CA ASP A 286 -10.13 9.60 -12.55
C ASP A 286 -10.59 8.19 -12.16
N ASN A 287 -11.29 8.10 -11.03
CA ASN A 287 -11.90 6.84 -10.59
C ASN A 287 -12.92 6.35 -11.62
N PRO A 288 -12.95 5.04 -11.92
CA PRO A 288 -13.89 4.49 -12.88
C PRO A 288 -15.33 4.58 -12.36
N ASP A 289 -16.26 4.89 -13.27
CA ASP A 289 -17.69 4.77 -13.01
C ASP A 289 -18.11 3.29 -12.97
N VAL A 290 -19.33 3.02 -12.50
CA VAL A 290 -19.86 1.65 -12.40
C VAL A 290 -19.86 0.96 -13.76
N GLU A 291 -20.18 1.69 -14.82
CA GLU A 291 -20.17 1.18 -16.19
C GLU A 291 -18.77 0.69 -16.61
N LEU A 292 -17.73 1.49 -16.38
CA LEU A 292 -16.35 1.11 -16.67
C LEU A 292 -15.89 -0.07 -15.79
N LYS A 293 -16.28 -0.10 -14.50
CA LYS A 293 -15.97 -1.25 -13.62
C LYS A 293 -16.57 -2.54 -14.16
N ILE A 294 -17.83 -2.53 -14.60
CA ILE A 294 -18.48 -3.71 -15.21
C ILE A 294 -17.70 -4.15 -16.45
N LYS A 295 -17.33 -3.23 -17.34
CA LYS A 295 -16.54 -3.54 -18.54
C LYS A 295 -15.19 -4.16 -18.19
N ILE A 296 -14.49 -3.63 -17.19
CA ILE A 296 -13.21 -4.17 -16.69
C ILE A 296 -13.41 -5.59 -16.13
N ILE A 297 -14.44 -5.82 -15.31
CA ILE A 297 -14.73 -7.16 -14.76
C ILE A 297 -14.99 -8.16 -15.88
N LYS A 298 -15.86 -7.81 -16.84
CA LYS A 298 -16.19 -8.68 -17.98
C LYS A 298 -14.95 -9.03 -18.80
N LYS A 299 -14.13 -8.01 -19.12
CA LYS A 299 -12.85 -8.23 -19.84
C LYS A 299 -11.91 -9.12 -19.06
N LYS A 300 -11.85 -8.96 -17.73
CA LYS A 300 -10.95 -9.78 -16.90
C LYS A 300 -11.41 -11.22 -16.77
N ILE A 301 -12.72 -11.46 -16.70
CA ILE A 301 -13.29 -12.81 -16.74
C ILE A 301 -12.92 -13.48 -18.08
N GLU A 302 -13.14 -12.79 -19.20
CA GLU A 302 -12.78 -13.29 -20.54
C GLU A 302 -11.29 -13.65 -20.64
N GLU A 303 -10.39 -12.77 -20.17
CA GLU A 303 -8.95 -13.05 -20.11
C GLU A 303 -8.64 -14.29 -19.27
N THR A 304 -9.27 -14.45 -18.11
CA THR A 304 -9.07 -15.61 -17.24
C THR A 304 -9.60 -16.89 -17.90
N GLN A 305 -10.75 -16.85 -18.57
CA GLN A 305 -11.28 -17.99 -19.30
C GLN A 305 -10.34 -18.41 -20.43
N ASN A 306 -9.81 -17.46 -21.20
CA ASN A 306 -8.88 -17.73 -22.30
C ASN A 306 -7.54 -18.28 -21.81
N ASN A 307 -6.96 -17.69 -20.75
CA ASN A 307 -5.65 -18.09 -20.25
C ASN A 307 -5.63 -19.46 -19.59
N PHE A 308 -6.74 -19.86 -18.95
CA PHE A 308 -6.83 -21.14 -18.23
C PHE A 308 -7.71 -22.18 -18.95
N LYS A 309 -8.36 -21.83 -20.08
CA LYS A 309 -9.35 -22.67 -20.80
C LYS A 309 -10.48 -23.17 -19.88
N GLU A 310 -10.94 -22.30 -19.01
CA GLU A 310 -11.89 -22.64 -17.94
C GLU A 310 -13.17 -21.81 -18.06
N ASN A 311 -14.33 -22.44 -17.85
CA ASN A 311 -15.61 -21.72 -17.81
C ASN A 311 -15.83 -21.10 -16.43
N CYS A 312 -15.52 -19.80 -16.29
CA CYS A 312 -15.92 -19.02 -15.13
C CYS A 312 -17.37 -18.57 -15.31
N ASN A 313 -18.33 -19.25 -14.65
CA ASN A 313 -19.75 -18.93 -14.77
C ASN A 313 -20.19 -18.00 -13.62
N ILE A 314 -19.96 -16.70 -13.79
CA ILE A 314 -20.39 -15.65 -12.85
C ILE A 314 -21.61 -14.95 -13.43
N SER A 315 -22.69 -14.84 -12.66
CA SER A 315 -23.92 -14.17 -13.10
C SER A 315 -23.75 -12.65 -13.23
N GLU A 316 -24.53 -12.02 -14.11
CA GLU A 316 -24.49 -10.56 -14.28
C GLU A 316 -24.86 -9.81 -12.99
N GLU A 317 -25.76 -10.37 -12.18
CA GLU A 317 -26.13 -9.83 -10.88
C GLU A 317 -24.92 -9.71 -9.93
N VAL A 318 -24.05 -10.73 -9.92
CA VAL A 318 -22.82 -10.73 -9.12
C VAL A 318 -21.81 -9.72 -9.66
N ILE A 319 -21.70 -9.59 -10.99
CA ILE A 319 -20.82 -8.57 -11.61
C ILE A 319 -21.27 -7.16 -11.21
N ASN A 320 -22.57 -6.88 -11.31
CA ASN A 320 -23.15 -5.59 -10.93
C ASN A 320 -22.99 -5.33 -9.43
N PHE A 321 -23.16 -6.35 -8.59
CA PHE A 321 -22.93 -6.25 -7.16
C PHE A 321 -21.46 -5.88 -6.84
N ILE A 322 -20.48 -6.58 -7.44
CA ILE A 322 -19.05 -6.30 -7.25
C ILE A 322 -18.71 -4.87 -7.72
N ALA A 323 -19.24 -4.44 -8.86
CA ALA A 323 -18.98 -3.10 -9.41
C ALA A 323 -19.53 -1.97 -8.53
N ASN A 324 -20.71 -2.17 -7.91
CA ASN A 324 -21.33 -1.19 -7.02
C ASN A 324 -20.67 -1.13 -5.64
N GLU A 325 -20.32 -2.28 -5.05
CA GLU A 325 -19.76 -2.34 -3.70
C GLU A 325 -18.28 -1.91 -3.65
N SER A 326 -17.52 -2.13 -4.74
CA SER A 326 -16.14 -1.67 -4.83
C SER A 326 -16.10 -0.15 -4.99
N LYS A 327 -16.03 0.59 -3.89
CA LYS A 327 -15.89 2.07 -3.88
C LYS A 327 -14.50 2.56 -4.26
N THR A 328 -13.54 1.64 -4.41
CA THR A 328 -12.11 1.92 -4.49
C THR A 328 -11.57 1.71 -5.91
N ASN A 329 -10.25 1.59 -6.03
CA ASN A 329 -9.52 1.54 -7.29
C ASN A 329 -9.65 0.20 -8.04
N VAL A 330 -9.23 0.17 -9.32
CA VAL A 330 -9.35 -1.02 -10.18
C VAL A 330 -8.55 -2.21 -9.64
N ARG A 331 -7.45 -1.97 -8.91
CA ARG A 331 -6.65 -3.07 -8.33
C ARG A 331 -7.44 -3.83 -7.26
N GLU A 332 -8.16 -3.13 -6.39
CA GLU A 332 -9.04 -3.75 -5.41
C GLU A 332 -10.22 -4.46 -6.07
N LEU A 333 -10.82 -3.86 -7.11
CA LEU A 333 -11.86 -4.49 -7.91
C LEU A 333 -11.42 -5.85 -8.48
N ILE A 334 -10.22 -5.89 -9.08
CA ILE A 334 -9.62 -7.12 -9.61
C ILE A 334 -9.33 -8.11 -8.47
N GLY A 335 -8.87 -7.64 -7.30
CA GLY A 335 -8.66 -8.48 -6.13
C GLY A 335 -9.94 -9.16 -5.63
N VAL A 336 -11.05 -8.40 -5.56
CA VAL A 336 -12.38 -8.91 -5.22
C VAL A 336 -12.84 -9.96 -6.24
N LEU A 337 -12.73 -9.64 -7.53
CA LEU A 337 -13.09 -10.56 -8.60
C LEU A 337 -12.31 -11.87 -8.51
N ASN A 338 -10.99 -11.80 -8.33
CA ASN A 338 -10.14 -12.98 -8.20
C ASN A 338 -10.54 -13.85 -7.01
N ARG A 339 -10.94 -13.24 -5.88
CA ARG A 339 -11.41 -13.96 -4.70
C ARG A 339 -12.74 -14.68 -4.97
N VAL A 340 -13.67 -14.01 -5.63
CA VAL A 340 -14.96 -14.60 -6.04
C VAL A 340 -14.74 -15.76 -7.01
N ILE A 341 -13.89 -15.58 -8.02
CA ILE A 341 -13.51 -16.66 -8.98
C ILE A 341 -12.88 -17.85 -8.23
N ALA A 342 -11.92 -17.60 -7.34
CA ALA A 342 -11.24 -18.65 -6.58
C ALA A 342 -12.22 -19.44 -5.71
N PHE A 343 -13.15 -18.76 -5.02
CA PHE A 343 -14.14 -19.43 -4.17
C PHE A 343 -15.14 -20.25 -4.98
N SER A 344 -15.63 -19.70 -6.11
CA SER A 344 -16.52 -20.44 -7.02
C SER A 344 -15.85 -21.72 -7.52
N ARG A 345 -14.54 -21.67 -7.83
CA ARG A 345 -13.74 -22.83 -8.25
C ARG A 345 -13.59 -23.87 -7.14
N ILE A 346 -13.18 -23.47 -5.95
CA ILE A 346 -12.94 -24.38 -4.82
C ILE A 346 -14.21 -25.13 -4.44
N HIS A 347 -15.35 -24.43 -4.42
CA HIS A 347 -16.64 -25.02 -4.02
C HIS A 347 -17.43 -25.59 -5.20
N LYS A 348 -16.97 -25.43 -6.45
CA LYS A 348 -17.65 -25.82 -7.69
C LYS A 348 -19.13 -25.40 -7.72
N LYS A 349 -19.41 -24.21 -7.19
CA LYS A 349 -20.78 -23.66 -7.03
C LYS A 349 -20.89 -22.34 -7.80
N ILE A 350 -22.06 -22.12 -8.38
CA ILE A 350 -22.48 -20.82 -8.89
C ILE A 350 -22.76 -19.92 -7.69
N LEU A 351 -22.00 -18.84 -7.56
CA LEU A 351 -22.12 -17.92 -6.43
C LEU A 351 -23.32 -17.00 -6.64
N ASN A 352 -24.11 -16.81 -5.58
CA ASN A 352 -25.13 -15.78 -5.52
C ASN A 352 -24.64 -14.55 -4.74
N ILE A 353 -25.44 -13.48 -4.71
CA ILE A 353 -25.09 -12.25 -4.00
C ILE A 353 -24.83 -12.50 -2.50
N SER A 354 -25.58 -13.41 -1.87
CA SER A 354 -25.42 -13.75 -0.45
C SER A 354 -24.06 -14.42 -0.19
N ASP A 355 -23.64 -15.33 -1.06
CA ASP A 355 -22.33 -15.97 -0.99
C ASP A 355 -21.22 -14.91 -1.12
N CYS A 356 -21.35 -13.98 -2.09
CA CYS A 356 -20.40 -12.88 -2.27
C CYS A 356 -20.31 -11.97 -1.04
N LYS A 357 -21.43 -11.62 -0.41
CA LYS A 357 -21.44 -10.82 0.84
C LYS A 357 -20.67 -11.51 1.97
N ASN A 358 -20.78 -12.82 2.09
CA ASN A 358 -20.05 -13.60 3.09
C ASN A 358 -18.55 -13.66 2.77
N ILE A 359 -18.19 -13.89 1.51
CA ILE A 359 -16.79 -13.98 1.05
C ILE A 359 -16.04 -12.64 1.18
N LEU A 360 -16.76 -11.54 0.99
CA LEU A 360 -16.21 -10.19 0.92
C LEU A 360 -16.47 -9.37 2.19
N LYS A 361 -16.89 -10.04 3.27
CA LYS A 361 -17.23 -9.40 4.55
C LYS A 361 -16.06 -8.58 5.10
N ASP A 362 -14.83 -9.04 4.95
CA ASP A 362 -13.60 -8.34 5.36
C ASP A 362 -13.22 -7.18 4.43
N VAL A 363 -13.47 -7.33 3.12
CA VAL A 363 -13.16 -6.29 2.11
C VAL A 363 -14.14 -5.13 2.19
N PHE A 364 -15.43 -5.43 2.39
CA PHE A 364 -16.49 -4.43 2.52
C PHE A 364 -16.64 -3.90 3.95
N ASN A 365 -16.21 -4.65 4.97
CA ASN A 365 -15.94 -4.08 6.29
C ASN A 365 -14.62 -3.32 6.26
N GLN A 366 -14.55 -2.26 5.45
CA GLN A 366 -13.74 -1.11 5.84
C GLN A 366 -14.30 -0.70 7.20
N VAL A 367 -13.53 -0.92 8.28
CA VAL A 367 -13.87 -0.46 9.64
C VAL A 367 -14.40 0.95 9.49
N LYS A 368 -15.71 1.16 9.69
CA LYS A 368 -16.34 2.47 9.53
C LYS A 368 -15.54 3.44 10.39
N ILE A 369 -14.75 4.30 9.76
CA ILE A 369 -13.83 5.18 10.48
C ILE A 369 -14.70 6.20 11.19
N VAL A 370 -14.96 5.95 12.47
CA VAL A 370 -15.70 6.88 13.30
C VAL A 370 -14.82 8.12 13.46
N THR A 371 -15.29 9.26 12.95
CA THR A 371 -14.58 10.54 13.10
C THR A 371 -14.97 11.21 14.42
N VAL A 372 -14.09 12.07 14.94
CA VAL A 372 -14.39 12.86 16.15
C VAL A 372 -15.62 13.73 15.95
N ASP A 373 -15.79 14.29 14.74
CA ASP A 373 -16.93 15.14 14.40
C ASP A 373 -18.25 14.33 14.41
N LYS A 374 -18.25 13.09 13.89
CA LYS A 374 -19.40 12.18 13.97
C LYS A 374 -19.76 11.83 15.43
N ILE A 375 -18.75 11.62 16.28
CA ILE A 375 -18.95 11.37 17.72
C ILE A 375 -19.59 12.58 18.40
N GLN A 376 -19.08 13.78 18.13
CA GLN A 376 -19.63 15.01 18.71
C GLN A 376 -21.09 15.20 18.34
N ASN A 377 -21.45 15.04 17.06
CA ASN A 377 -22.83 15.18 16.60
C ASN A 377 -23.75 14.11 17.21
N THR A 378 -23.33 12.84 17.21
CA THR A 378 -24.16 11.74 17.73
C THR A 378 -24.41 11.89 19.22
N VAL A 379 -23.38 12.25 20.00
CA VAL A 379 -23.52 12.48 21.45
C VAL A 379 -24.34 13.74 21.73
N SER A 380 -24.19 14.80 20.92
CA SER A 380 -24.98 16.03 21.05
C SER A 380 -26.47 15.74 20.86
N ASN A 381 -26.82 15.00 19.80
CA ASN A 381 -28.18 14.61 19.50
C ASN A 381 -28.77 13.69 20.58
N PHE A 382 -28.02 12.69 21.05
CA PHE A 382 -28.47 11.76 22.08
C PHE A 382 -28.85 12.47 23.38
N TYR A 383 -28.08 13.48 23.80
CA TYR A 383 -28.34 14.26 25.01
C TYR A 383 -29.17 15.53 24.77
N SER A 384 -29.68 15.75 23.56
CA SER A 384 -30.43 16.94 23.18
C SER A 384 -29.71 18.26 23.53
N ILE A 385 -28.40 18.31 23.30
CA ILE A 385 -27.59 19.51 23.44
C ILE A 385 -27.07 19.95 22.08
N THR A 386 -26.85 21.24 21.90
CA THR A 386 -26.24 21.75 20.67
C THR A 386 -24.73 21.47 20.65
N LEU A 387 -24.15 21.36 19.44
CA LEU A 387 -22.70 21.21 19.28
C LEU A 387 -21.93 22.38 19.92
N ALA A 388 -22.47 23.60 19.81
CA ALA A 388 -21.89 24.79 20.44
C ALA A 388 -21.85 24.68 21.97
N GLU A 389 -22.89 24.13 22.60
CA GLU A 389 -22.92 23.89 24.05
C GLU A 389 -21.93 22.80 24.46
N MET A 390 -21.80 21.73 23.66
CA MET A 390 -20.79 20.70 23.85
C MET A 390 -19.37 21.30 23.79
N LEU A 391 -19.10 22.25 22.91
CA LEU A 391 -17.79 22.90 22.78
C LEU A 391 -17.57 24.07 23.76
N SER A 392 -18.61 24.51 24.48
CA SER A 392 -18.52 25.63 25.41
C SER A 392 -17.57 25.39 26.59
N GLN A 393 -17.16 26.48 27.26
CA GLN A 393 -16.36 26.43 28.49
C GLN A 393 -17.19 26.09 29.74
N ARG A 394 -18.53 26.02 29.63
CA ARG A 394 -19.43 25.77 30.77
C ARG A 394 -19.16 24.40 31.39
N ARG A 395 -19.13 24.35 32.72
CA ARG A 395 -18.77 23.16 33.52
C ARG A 395 -19.96 22.50 34.23
N SER A 396 -21.19 22.95 33.95
CA SER A 396 -22.40 22.35 34.51
C SER A 396 -22.50 20.87 34.14
N ARG A 397 -22.96 20.03 35.08
CA ARG A 397 -23.02 18.57 34.90
C ARG A 397 -23.79 18.13 33.63
N PRO A 398 -24.93 18.75 33.26
CA PRO A 398 -25.66 18.40 32.03
C PRO A 398 -24.89 18.62 30.74
N LEU A 399 -23.91 19.53 30.71
CA LEU A 399 -23.06 19.78 29.52
C LEU A 399 -21.72 19.04 29.61
N ALA A 400 -21.15 18.97 30.82
CA ALA A 400 -19.87 18.34 31.07
C ALA A 400 -19.93 16.82 30.88
N ARG A 401 -21.03 16.17 31.26
CA ARG A 401 -21.18 14.70 31.12
C ARG A 401 -21.21 14.24 29.66
N PRO A 402 -22.08 14.77 28.78
CA PRO A 402 -22.05 14.45 27.35
C PRO A 402 -20.68 14.72 26.72
N ARG A 403 -20.04 15.85 27.05
CA ARG A 403 -18.70 16.19 26.56
C ARG A 403 -17.65 15.15 26.97
N GLN A 404 -17.67 14.70 28.23
CA GLN A 404 -16.76 13.68 28.73
C GLN A 404 -16.99 12.33 28.02
N ILE A 405 -18.25 11.97 27.74
CA ILE A 405 -18.61 10.77 26.97
C ILE A 405 -18.07 10.85 25.55
N ALA A 406 -18.25 12.00 24.88
CA ALA A 406 -17.73 12.22 23.54
C ALA A 406 -16.20 12.09 23.49
N MET A 407 -15.48 12.65 24.47
CA MET A 407 -14.02 12.49 24.60
C MET A 407 -13.60 11.03 24.87
N TYR A 408 -14.34 10.31 25.71
CA TYR A 408 -14.12 8.89 25.99
C TYR A 408 -14.29 8.03 24.74
N LEU A 409 -15.39 8.24 24.00
CA LEU A 409 -15.65 7.54 22.75
C LEU A 409 -14.62 7.92 21.68
N ALA A 410 -14.25 9.19 21.57
CA ALA A 410 -13.20 9.63 20.65
C ALA A 410 -11.86 8.92 20.92
N LYS A 411 -11.51 8.73 22.20
CA LYS A 411 -10.28 7.99 22.55
C LYS A 411 -10.36 6.49 22.26
N LYS A 412 -11.55 5.87 22.39
CA LYS A 412 -11.72 4.42 22.17
C LYS A 412 -11.99 4.03 20.72
N MET A 413 -12.66 4.88 19.94
CA MET A 413 -13.17 4.55 18.61
C MET A 413 -12.40 5.24 17.48
N THR A 414 -11.41 6.08 17.80
CA THR A 414 -10.58 6.77 16.81
C THR A 414 -9.09 6.58 17.11
N THR A 415 -8.24 6.72 16.10
CA THR A 415 -6.77 6.65 16.23
C THR A 415 -6.13 7.97 16.69
N ARG A 416 -6.93 8.98 17.05
CA ARG A 416 -6.45 10.33 17.38
C ARG A 416 -5.74 10.36 18.73
N SER A 417 -4.69 11.18 18.80
CA SER A 417 -3.93 11.38 20.05
C SER A 417 -4.71 12.23 21.06
N LEU A 418 -4.39 12.14 22.35
CA LEU A 418 -5.06 12.93 23.39
C LEU A 418 -4.97 14.46 23.15
N PRO A 419 -3.82 15.02 22.71
CA PRO A 419 -3.74 16.44 22.35
C PRO A 419 -4.63 16.80 21.16
N GLU A 420 -4.74 15.90 20.17
CA GLU A 420 -5.51 16.12 18.96
C GLU A 420 -7.02 16.06 19.23
N ILE A 421 -7.46 15.14 20.11
CA ILE A 421 -8.82 15.13 20.66
C ILE A 421 -9.08 16.45 21.39
N GLY A 422 -8.17 16.88 22.28
CA GLY A 422 -8.30 18.14 23.01
C GLY A 422 -8.51 19.36 22.10
N ARG A 423 -7.75 19.47 21.01
CA ARG A 423 -7.93 20.49 19.96
C ARG A 423 -9.34 20.50 19.37
N ARG A 424 -9.90 19.34 19.07
CA ARG A 424 -11.25 19.17 18.52
C ARG A 424 -12.37 19.51 19.49
N PHE A 425 -12.10 19.57 20.80
CA PHE A 425 -13.06 19.97 21.83
C PHE A 425 -12.77 21.38 22.37
N ALA A 426 -12.66 22.37 21.46
CA ALA A 426 -12.38 23.77 21.76
C ALA A 426 -10.99 24.03 22.39
N ASN A 427 -9.93 23.45 21.81
CA ASN A 427 -8.53 23.64 22.24
C ASN A 427 -8.29 23.35 23.73
N ARG A 428 -8.95 22.32 24.26
CA ARG A 428 -8.74 21.86 25.63
C ARG A 428 -7.42 21.10 25.76
N ASP A 429 -6.81 21.22 26.93
CA ASP A 429 -5.58 20.50 27.23
C ASP A 429 -5.77 18.98 27.22
N HIS A 430 -4.72 18.28 26.82
CA HIS A 430 -4.68 16.81 26.80
C HIS A 430 -5.01 16.20 28.18
N THR A 431 -4.66 16.88 29.27
CA THR A 431 -4.99 16.49 30.66
C THR A 431 -6.50 16.47 30.92
N THR A 432 -7.26 17.38 30.28
CA THR A 432 -8.73 17.40 30.37
C THR A 432 -9.33 16.15 29.73
N VAL A 433 -8.77 15.71 28.60
CA VAL A 433 -9.20 14.48 27.91
C VAL A 433 -8.88 13.25 28.77
N ILE A 434 -7.71 13.20 29.40
CA ILE A 434 -7.33 12.12 30.32
C ILE A 434 -8.32 12.04 31.49
N HIS A 435 -8.63 13.18 32.11
CA HIS A 435 -9.57 13.24 33.22
C HIS A 435 -10.99 12.79 32.79
N ALA A 436 -11.45 13.22 31.62
CA ALA A 436 -12.72 12.79 31.04
C ALA A 436 -12.78 11.26 30.85
N VAL A 437 -11.75 10.68 30.22
CA VAL A 437 -11.67 9.23 29.98
C VAL A 437 -11.70 8.46 31.30
N LYS A 438 -10.86 8.83 32.27
CA LYS A 438 -10.85 8.17 33.60
C LYS A 438 -12.19 8.27 34.32
N THR A 439 -12.83 9.44 34.25
CA THR A 439 -14.12 9.68 34.91
C THR A 439 -15.21 8.80 34.33
N ILE A 440 -15.30 8.70 32.99
CA ILE A 440 -16.32 7.89 32.32
C ILE A 440 -16.06 6.40 32.51
N THR A 441 -14.80 5.93 32.46
CA THR A 441 -14.47 4.53 32.76
C THR A 441 -14.97 4.13 34.15
N ARG A 442 -14.64 4.91 35.18
CA ARG A 442 -15.05 4.63 36.57
C ARG A 442 -16.57 4.67 36.75
N LEU A 443 -17.27 5.57 36.05
CA LEU A 443 -18.73 5.65 36.13
C LEU A 443 -19.40 4.49 35.41
N SER A 444 -18.88 4.07 34.26
CA SER A 444 -19.43 2.93 33.51
C SER A 444 -19.31 1.59 34.24
N GLU A 445 -18.43 1.49 35.23
CA GLU A 445 -18.30 0.31 36.10
C GLU A 445 -19.29 0.30 37.27
N LYS A 446 -19.80 1.48 37.67
CA LYS A 446 -20.64 1.65 38.87
C LYS A 446 -22.10 1.93 38.55
N ASP A 447 -22.39 2.42 37.35
CA ASP A 447 -23.69 2.90 36.92
C ASP A 447 -24.11 2.15 35.65
N GLU A 448 -25.08 1.25 35.78
CA GLU A 448 -25.59 0.45 34.66
C GLU A 448 -26.37 1.29 33.65
N GLU A 449 -27.02 2.39 34.08
CA GLU A 449 -27.70 3.31 33.15
C GLU A 449 -26.67 3.99 32.24
N MET A 450 -25.57 4.46 32.83
CA MET A 450 -24.46 5.06 32.10
C MET A 450 -23.85 4.09 31.07
N LYS A 451 -23.70 2.82 31.44
CA LYS A 451 -23.16 1.77 30.57
C LYS A 451 -24.10 1.46 29.41
N THR A 452 -25.41 1.38 29.67
CA THR A 452 -26.44 1.22 28.62
C THR A 452 -26.42 2.41 27.65
N ASN A 453 -26.37 3.65 28.16
CA ASN A 453 -26.30 4.85 27.34
C ASN A 453 -25.05 4.86 26.43
N ILE A 454 -23.87 4.49 26.96
CA ILE A 454 -22.64 4.37 26.16
C ILE A 454 -22.79 3.29 25.09
N ALA A 455 -23.44 2.16 25.39
CA ALA A 455 -23.65 1.08 24.44
C ALA A 455 -24.60 1.50 23.29
N GLN A 456 -25.69 2.20 23.61
CA GLN A 456 -26.62 2.75 22.61
C GLN A 456 -25.93 3.76 21.70
N ILE A 457 -25.17 4.70 22.26
CA ILE A 457 -24.41 5.68 21.45
C ILE A 457 -23.40 4.96 20.54
N LYS A 458 -22.75 3.89 21.01
CA LYS A 458 -21.85 3.09 20.16
C LYS A 458 -22.57 2.41 19.01
N SER A 459 -23.76 1.85 19.22
CA SER A 459 -24.57 1.27 18.14
C SER A 459 -24.95 2.34 17.12
N LEU A 460 -25.44 3.51 17.57
CA LEU A 460 -25.76 4.66 16.70
C LEU A 460 -24.55 5.16 15.89
N LEU A 461 -23.33 5.07 16.43
CA LEU A 461 -22.11 5.47 15.71
C LEU A 461 -21.71 4.47 14.61
N LEU A 462 -22.08 3.21 14.77
CA LEU A 462 -21.75 2.10 13.86
C LEU A 462 -22.86 1.86 12.82
N GLU A 463 -24.09 2.20 13.15
CA GLU A 463 -25.21 2.25 12.22
C GLU A 463 -25.14 3.54 11.40
N GLU A 464 -25.57 3.47 10.14
CA GLU A 464 -26.00 4.69 9.46
C GLU A 464 -27.43 4.44 9.02
N ASN A 465 -28.28 5.43 9.33
CA ASN A 465 -29.58 5.60 8.72
C ASN A 465 -29.42 5.51 7.20
N ILE A 466 -30.25 4.65 6.63
CA ILE A 466 -30.45 4.36 5.21
C ILE A 466 -30.58 5.65 4.39
#